data_AF-A0A9Q3L2V4-F1
#
_entry.id   AF-A0A9Q3L2V4-F1
#
_cell.length_a   1.000
_cell.length_b   1.000
_cell.length_c   1.000
_cell.angle_alpha   90.00
_cell.angle_beta   90.00
_cell.angle_gamma   90.00
#
_symmetry.space_group_name_H-M   'P 1'
#
loop_
_entity.id
_entity.type
_entity.pdbx_description
1 polymer ?
#
loop_
_entity_poly.entity_id
_entity_poly.type
_entity_poly.pdbx_seq_one_letter_code
_entity_poly.pdbx_strand_id
1 'polypeptide(L)'
;MKTCIWWPMWQKDVAEYCKTCDRCQKEKPSTGKRLGSMIKIQEPSRPWEIVHMYWVTGLPPGGDRSYNACLVIEDRFSKTPIFLPCH
;
A
#
# COMPACT_ATOMS: atom_id res chain seq x y z
N MET A 1 17.50 37.45 -1.14
CA MET A 1 16.44 38.45 -1.45
C MET A 1 15.43 37.78 -2.37
N LYS A 2 14.13 37.83 -2.05
CA LYS A 2 13.08 37.36 -2.97
C LYS A 2 12.79 38.50 -3.95
N THR A 3 13.12 38.31 -5.22
CA THR A 3 12.66 39.19 -6.30
C THR A 3 11.16 38.96 -6.51
N CYS A 4 10.36 39.97 -6.20
CA CYS A 4 8.92 39.96 -6.47
C CYS A 4 8.70 40.38 -7.92
N ILE A 5 8.17 39.47 -8.73
CA ILE A 5 7.81 39.70 -10.13
C ILE A 5 6.28 39.67 -10.19
N TRP A 6 5.66 40.64 -10.87
CA TRP A 6 4.21 40.80 -10.92
C TRP A 6 3.76 41.19 -12.33
N TRP A 7 2.66 40.61 -12.79
CA TRP A 7 1.95 40.96 -14.03
C TRP A 7 0.46 40.64 -13.91
N PRO A 8 -0.42 41.18 -14.77
CA PRO A 8 -1.84 40.83 -14.75
C PRO A 8 -2.05 39.32 -14.89
N MET A 9 -2.86 38.74 -14.01
CA MET A 9 -3.16 37.29 -13.95
C MET A 9 -1.97 36.35 -13.64
N TRP A 10 -0.85 36.82 -13.10
CA TRP A 10 0.32 35.97 -12.78
C TRP A 10 -0.01 34.69 -12.00
N GLN A 11 -0.98 34.74 -11.09
CA GLN A 11 -1.42 33.59 -10.31
C GLN A 11 -2.03 32.49 -11.20
N LYS A 12 -2.80 32.89 -12.22
CA LYS A 12 -3.44 31.96 -13.16
C LYS A 12 -2.39 31.27 -14.01
N ASP A 13 -1.45 32.03 -14.56
CA ASP A 13 -0.40 31.50 -15.43
C ASP A 13 0.51 30.52 -14.68
N VAL A 14 0.89 30.86 -13.45
CA VAL A 14 1.69 29.97 -12.59
C VAL A 14 0.91 28.69 -12.25
N ALA A 15 -0.39 28.80 -11.97
CA ALA A 15 -1.22 27.63 -11.70
C ALA A 15 -1.37 26.72 -12.92
N GLU A 16 -1.53 27.29 -14.11
CA GLU A 16 -1.65 26.56 -15.37
C GLU A 16 -0.34 25.88 -15.76
N TYR A 17 0.79 26.56 -15.59
CA TYR A 17 2.12 25.95 -15.73
C TYR A 17 2.33 24.79 -14.76
N CYS A 18 2.02 24.98 -13.47
CA CYS A 18 2.16 23.92 -12.48
C CYS A 18 1.29 22.69 -12.79
N LYS A 19 0.09 22.89 -13.36
CA LYS A 19 -0.83 21.80 -13.77
C LYS A 19 -0.34 21.03 -15.00
N THR A 20 0.38 21.69 -15.91
CA THR A 20 0.82 21.11 -17.19
C THR A 20 2.27 20.64 -17.20
N CYS A 21 3.08 21.06 -16.24
CA CYS A 21 4.49 20.70 -16.12
C CYS A 21 4.68 19.23 -15.70
N ASP A 22 5.17 18.39 -16.62
CA ASP A 22 5.40 16.94 -16.40
C ASP A 22 6.26 16.64 -15.16
N ARG A 23 7.39 17.33 -15.01
CA ARG A 23 8.28 17.16 -13.86
C ARG A 23 7.59 17.51 -12.54
N CYS A 24 6.82 18.59 -12.51
CA CYS A 24 6.09 18.98 -11.30
C CYS A 24 5.01 17.96 -10.95
N GLN A 25 4.31 17.40 -11.94
CA GLN A 25 3.25 16.41 -11.71
C GLN A 25 3.79 15.04 -11.25
N LYS A 26 4.99 14.64 -11.70
CA LYS A 26 5.64 13.38 -11.30
C LYS A 26 6.32 13.44 -9.94
N GLU A 27 7.06 14.52 -9.69
CA GLU A 27 7.91 14.64 -8.48
C GLU A 27 7.12 15.07 -7.25
N LYS A 28 6.04 15.84 -7.43
CA LYS A 28 5.24 16.32 -6.30
C LYS A 28 4.15 15.30 -5.98
N PRO A 29 4.14 14.72 -4.77
CA PRO A 29 3.04 13.85 -4.36
C PRO A 29 1.74 14.66 -4.37
N SER A 30 0.68 14.06 -4.90
CA SER A 30 -0.64 14.67 -4.89
C SER A 30 -1.06 14.96 -3.45
N THR A 31 -1.30 16.23 -3.13
CA THR A 31 -1.86 16.68 -1.84
C THR A 31 -3.39 16.52 -1.78
N GLY A 32 -3.97 15.66 -2.62
CA GLY A 32 -5.40 15.39 -2.68
C GLY A 32 -5.98 14.64 -1.48
N LYS A 33 -7.27 14.29 -1.57
CA LYS A 33 -8.02 13.57 -0.52
C LYS A 33 -7.19 12.42 0.05
N ARG A 34 -7.23 12.26 1.39
CA ARG A 34 -6.72 11.06 2.08
C ARG A 34 -7.03 9.83 1.21
N LEU A 35 -6.02 8.98 1.00
CA LEU A 35 -6.21 7.60 0.53
C LEU A 35 -7.53 7.12 1.13
N GLY A 36 -8.49 6.77 0.27
CA GLY A 36 -9.89 6.62 0.64
C GLY A 36 -10.08 5.78 1.90
N SER A 37 -11.22 5.93 2.56
CA SER A 37 -11.56 5.15 3.76
C SER A 37 -11.24 3.67 3.53
N MET A 38 -10.51 3.05 4.46
CA MET A 38 -10.22 1.61 4.40
C MET A 38 -11.51 0.86 4.08
N ILE A 39 -11.51 0.12 2.97
CA ILE A 39 -12.65 -0.69 2.59
C ILE A 39 -12.77 -1.78 3.66
N LYS A 40 -13.86 -1.75 4.41
CA LYS A 40 -14.18 -2.82 5.35
C LYS A 40 -14.57 -4.04 4.53
N ILE A 41 -13.79 -5.11 4.65
CA ILE A 41 -14.19 -6.43 4.19
C ILE A 41 -15.26 -6.93 5.17
N GLN A 42 -16.36 -7.47 4.66
CA GLN A 42 -17.41 -8.06 5.49
C GLN A 42 -16.83 -9.14 6.39
N GLU A 43 -17.23 -9.16 7.66
CA GLU A 43 -16.80 -10.22 8.57
C GLU A 43 -17.51 -11.53 8.21
N PRO A 44 -16.79 -12.66 8.24
CA PRO A 44 -17.38 -13.96 7.96
C PRO A 44 -18.40 -14.34 9.04
N SER A 45 -19.42 -15.10 8.64
CA SER A 45 -20.48 -15.59 9.51
C SER A 45 -20.22 -17.01 10.02
N ARG A 46 -19.37 -17.76 9.32
CA ARG A 46 -19.00 -19.15 9.63
C ARG A 46 -17.51 -19.41 9.41
N PRO A 47 -16.92 -20.43 10.07
CA PRO A 47 -15.56 -20.86 9.80
C PRO A 47 -15.33 -21.16 8.32
N TRP A 48 -14.14 -20.80 7.82
CA TRP A 48 -13.66 -21.08 6.45
C TRP A 48 -14.38 -20.32 5.32
N GLU A 49 -15.18 -19.30 5.65
CA GLU A 49 -15.84 -18.47 4.64
C GLU A 49 -14.88 -17.46 3.98
N ILE A 50 -13.96 -16.90 4.77
CA ILE A 50 -12.92 -15.99 4.28
C ILE A 50 -11.58 -16.49 4.79
N VAL A 51 -10.68 -16.82 3.86
CA VAL A 51 -9.35 -17.34 4.15
C VAL A 51 -8.31 -16.34 3.66
N HIS A 52 -7.36 -16.00 4.52
CA HIS A 52 -6.19 -15.21 4.19
C HIS A 52 -5.00 -16.15 3.95
N MET A 53 -4.32 -15.99 2.81
CA MET A 53 -3.13 -16.74 2.48
C MET A 53 -1.97 -15.77 2.23
N TYR A 54 -0.87 -15.93 2.96
CA TYR A 54 0.30 -15.09 2.79
C TYR A 54 1.59 -15.85 3.11
N TRP A 55 2.68 -15.39 2.50
CA TRP A 55 4.01 -15.96 2.74
C TRP A 55 4.77 -15.13 3.75
N VAL A 56 5.36 -15.80 4.73
CA VAL A 56 6.43 -15.25 5.57
C VAL A 56 7.73 -15.74 4.97
N THR A 57 8.56 -14.84 4.47
CA THR A 57 9.81 -15.17 3.77
C THR A 57 11.01 -14.54 4.49
N GLY A 58 12.23 -14.97 4.15
CA GLY A 58 13.46 -14.45 4.75
C GLY A 58 13.73 -14.95 6.16
N LEU A 59 13.16 -16.11 6.51
CA LEU A 59 13.44 -16.77 7.78
C LEU A 59 14.82 -17.46 7.73
N PRO A 60 15.53 -17.58 8.86
CA PRO A 60 16.71 -18.42 8.94
C PRO A 60 16.37 -19.87 8.54
N PRO A 61 17.21 -20.54 7.72
CA PRO A 61 16.98 -21.93 7.33
C PRO A 61 16.87 -22.84 8.55
N GLY A 62 15.83 -23.68 8.60
CA GLY A 62 15.55 -24.54 9.75
C GLY A 62 15.02 -25.93 9.41
N GLY A 63 15.23 -26.86 10.36
CA GLY A 63 14.82 -28.27 10.26
C GLY A 63 15.62 -29.08 9.23
N ASP A 64 15.27 -30.36 9.10
CA ASP A 64 16.00 -31.31 8.24
C ASP A 64 16.04 -30.90 6.76
N ARG A 65 15.04 -30.14 6.31
CA ARG A 65 14.92 -29.66 4.93
C ARG A 65 15.41 -28.22 4.73
N SER A 66 15.89 -27.54 5.77
CA SER A 66 16.40 -26.16 5.66
C SER A 66 15.40 -25.19 5.02
N TYR A 67 14.13 -25.27 5.40
CA TYR A 67 13.10 -24.32 4.93
C TYR A 67 13.39 -22.91 5.46
N ASN A 68 13.14 -21.89 4.64
CA ASN A 68 13.46 -20.48 4.90
C ASN A 68 12.21 -19.56 4.78
N ALA A 69 11.04 -20.15 4.57
CA ALA A 69 9.78 -19.46 4.40
C ALA A 69 8.62 -20.34 4.89
N CYS A 70 7.44 -19.72 5.03
CA CYS A 70 6.23 -20.38 5.49
C CYS A 70 4.99 -19.80 4.79
N LEU A 71 4.14 -20.65 4.22
CA LEU A 71 2.79 -20.28 3.82
C LEU A 71 1.89 -20.33 5.05
N VAL A 72 1.29 -19.19 5.35
CA VAL A 72 0.28 -19.05 6.40
C VAL A 72 -1.10 -19.05 5.75
N ILE A 73 -1.95 -19.97 6.17
CA ILE A 73 -3.35 -20.04 5.77
C ILE A 73 -4.19 -19.77 7.02
N GLU A 74 -4.84 -18.61 7.09
CA GLU A 74 -5.60 -18.18 8.25
C GLU A 74 -7.09 -18.11 7.92
N ASP A 75 -7.92 -18.80 8.71
CA ASP A 75 -9.36 -18.58 8.69
C ASP A 75 -9.69 -17.29 9.43
N ARG A 76 -10.29 -16.32 8.72
CA ARG A 76 -10.61 -15.01 9.28
C ARG A 76 -11.63 -15.09 10.42
N PHE A 77 -12.52 -16.08 10.41
CA PHE A 77 -13.55 -16.24 11.44
C PHE A 77 -12.94 -16.68 12.77
N SER A 78 -12.21 -17.80 12.77
CA SER A 78 -11.59 -18.37 13.98
C SER A 78 -10.26 -17.74 14.37
N LYS A 79 -9.61 -16.97 13.48
CA LYS A 79 -8.23 -16.48 13.63
C LYS A 79 -7.21 -17.61 13.83
N THR A 80 -7.53 -18.80 13.36
CA THR A 80 -6.65 -19.97 13.49
C THR A 80 -5.80 -20.11 12.22
N PRO A 81 -4.46 -20.05 12.35
CA PRO A 81 -3.56 -20.27 11.22
C PRO A 81 -3.15 -21.74 11.07
N ILE A 82 -2.98 -22.16 9.82
CA ILE A 82 -2.24 -23.35 9.42
C ILE A 82 -0.92 -22.88 8.80
N PHE A 83 0.19 -23.45 9.27
CA PHE A 83 1.54 -23.14 8.81
C PHE A 83 2.09 -24.27 7.95
N LEU A 84 2.54 -23.95 6.74
CA LEU A 84 3.16 -24.89 5.82
C LEU A 84 4.57 -24.41 5.48
N PRO A 85 5.64 -25.09 5.95
CA PRO A 85 7.00 -24.65 5.70
C PRO A 85 7.41 -24.86 4.24
N CYS A 86 8.19 -23.94 3.68
CA CYS A 86 8.61 -23.92 2.28
C CYS A 86 10.00 -23.27 2.07
N HIS A 87 10.45 -23.27 0.81
CA HIS A 87 11.68 -22.60 0.34
C HIS A 87 11.41 -21.21 -0.26
#